data_AF-A0A7V9QKK6-F1
#
_entry.id   AF-A0A7V9QKK6-F1
#
_cell.length_a   1.000
_cell.length_b   1.000
_cell.length_c   1.000
_cell.angle_alpha   90.00
_cell.angle_beta   90.00
_cell.angle_gamma   90.00
#
_symmetry.space_group_name_H-M   'P 1'
#
loop_
_entity.id
_entity.type
_entity.pdbx_description
1 polymer ?
#
loop_
_entity_poly.entity_id
_entity_poly.type
_entity_poly.pdbx_seq_one_letter_code
_entity_poly.pdbx_strand_id
1 'polypeptide(L)'
;MKRSIAILMIVGVLVACEGFKQAMGAHADVVAKAGSQELTVGRLSALLSQAKVPVTGEIAKAITNIWVDYELLGNAAAHNDSLNDPKMVNDALWPIISQMRAGKWHDVVVKTFHIDTAGSEAKFNAGEVLAARHILFLVPQGATPAQSDSVRKVAEGVRAQVTPANFTEMATKYTQEPGGAQRGGDLGVFTKGAMVPQFEQAVEAIKPGQVSALVKTQFGYHIIRRSTYSEVAPEVASRLNGPALQTADSVYITQLETAGKIQFKPTAVATIKEAAKDLDAHKNDKTVIATSKAGDFTVARLTRWLEAFQQREDLGKKLQTAPDSVVLSFAKNVLRNELVLHQADSAKIELTPEESKQLQTRFTEVIVQSQEQLGISAKSLADSAKTVAEREKLASARVNTYIDKLMQQQAGFVQIPPPLEELMKKKYTVTINQAAMDKAVTASAALKAKADSTRAKNAPPTEVPMGGMQMPQGAPAPAAPAPAPKSTKKTP
;
A
#
# COMPACT_ATOMS: atom_id res chain seq x y z
N MET A 1 42.89 67.18 -32.95
CA MET A 1 42.26 65.89 -32.59
C MET A 1 40.96 66.15 -31.84
N LYS A 2 39.81 65.78 -32.41
CA LYS A 2 38.59 65.25 -31.77
C LYS A 2 37.50 65.19 -32.85
N ARG A 3 37.21 63.95 -33.28
CA ARG A 3 36.20 63.61 -34.28
C ARG A 3 34.87 63.38 -33.59
N SER A 4 33.83 64.00 -34.12
CA SER A 4 32.42 63.74 -33.82
C SER A 4 32.04 62.32 -34.29
N ILE A 5 31.41 61.54 -33.42
CA ILE A 5 30.86 60.22 -33.75
C ILE A 5 29.36 60.39 -33.98
N ALA A 6 28.94 60.16 -35.22
CA ALA A 6 27.55 60.04 -35.61
C ALA A 6 27.01 58.67 -35.20
N ILE A 7 25.82 58.68 -34.60
CA ILE A 7 25.06 57.51 -34.16
C ILE A 7 24.44 56.87 -35.41
N LEU A 8 24.86 55.64 -35.74
CA LEU A 8 24.19 54.79 -36.72
C LEU A 8 23.13 53.97 -36.00
N MET A 9 21.85 54.27 -36.25
CA MET A 9 20.74 53.38 -35.89
C MET A 9 20.77 52.14 -36.78
N ILE A 10 21.06 50.98 -36.18
CA ILE A 10 20.86 49.67 -36.81
C ILE A 10 19.43 49.22 -36.51
N VAL A 11 18.59 49.28 -37.54
CA VAL A 11 17.27 48.64 -37.58
C VAL A 11 17.49 47.15 -37.79
N GLY A 12 17.24 46.34 -36.75
CA GLY A 12 17.39 44.88 -36.83
C GLY A 12 16.87 44.16 -35.58
N VAL A 13 15.57 44.28 -35.26
CA VAL A 13 14.96 43.59 -34.10
C VAL A 13 13.75 42.70 -34.44
N LEU A 14 13.26 42.66 -35.69
CA LEU A 14 11.98 42.00 -35.98
C LEU A 14 12.02 40.49 -36.30
N VAL A 15 13.19 39.83 -36.37
CA VAL A 15 13.27 38.37 -36.65
C VAL A 15 13.42 37.50 -35.39
N ALA A 16 13.72 38.10 -34.23
CA ALA A 16 13.89 37.37 -32.97
C ALA A 16 12.55 37.02 -32.27
N CYS A 17 11.44 37.69 -32.60
CA CYS A 17 10.16 37.47 -31.93
C CYS A 17 9.44 36.19 -32.39
N GLU A 18 9.60 35.77 -33.64
CA GLU A 18 8.95 34.56 -34.17
C GLU A 18 9.64 33.30 -33.67
N GLY A 19 10.98 33.29 -33.64
CA GLY A 19 11.77 32.20 -33.06
C GLY A 19 11.58 32.08 -31.54
N PHE A 20 11.45 33.21 -30.84
CA PHE A 20 11.13 33.22 -29.41
C PHE A 20 9.67 32.77 -29.14
N LYS A 21 8.69 33.19 -29.95
CA LYS A 21 7.31 32.70 -29.87
C LYS A 21 7.18 31.22 -30.20
N GLN A 22 7.89 30.70 -31.19
CA GLN A 22 7.91 29.27 -31.52
C GLN A 22 8.62 28.44 -30.45
N ALA A 23 9.73 28.93 -29.87
CA ALA A 23 10.38 28.26 -28.74
C ALA A 23 9.49 28.27 -27.48
N MET A 24 8.84 29.40 -27.17
CA MET A 24 7.89 29.48 -26.04
C MET A 24 6.59 28.69 -26.30
N GLY A 25 6.14 28.58 -27.55
CA GLY A 25 4.99 27.80 -27.98
C GLY A 25 5.25 26.28 -27.97
N ALA A 26 6.44 25.84 -28.38
CA ALA A 26 6.85 24.43 -28.37
C ALA A 26 6.93 23.87 -26.94
N HIS A 27 7.40 24.67 -25.97
CA HIS A 27 7.40 24.27 -24.56
C HIS A 27 6.00 24.28 -23.91
N ALA A 28 5.05 25.02 -24.47
CA ALA A 28 3.68 25.10 -23.95
C ALA A 28 2.81 23.87 -24.27
N ASP A 29 3.29 22.98 -25.14
CA ASP A 29 2.61 21.76 -25.60
C ASP A 29 3.24 20.46 -25.07
N VAL A 30 4.31 20.58 -24.26
CA VAL A 30 4.98 19.44 -23.61
C VAL A 30 4.43 19.30 -22.19
N VAL A 31 3.80 18.15 -21.92
CA VAL A 31 3.29 17.77 -20.60
C VAL A 31 4.41 17.24 -19.72
N ALA A 32 5.27 16.38 -20.25
CA ALA A 32 6.39 15.83 -19.49
C ALA A 32 7.60 15.54 -20.37
N LYS A 33 8.79 15.60 -19.77
CA LYS A 33 10.04 15.11 -20.37
C LYS A 33 10.62 14.02 -19.49
N ALA A 34 11.06 12.93 -20.10
CA ALA A 34 11.74 11.82 -19.45
C ALA A 34 12.90 11.38 -20.35
N GLY A 35 14.14 11.68 -19.95
CA GLY A 35 15.31 11.49 -20.81
C GLY A 35 15.21 12.33 -22.09
N SER A 36 15.36 11.68 -23.25
CA SER A 36 15.25 12.30 -24.59
C SER A 36 13.81 12.37 -25.12
N GLN A 37 12.82 11.85 -24.40
CA GLN A 37 11.44 11.72 -24.87
C GLN A 37 10.53 12.80 -24.28
N GLU A 38 9.49 13.18 -25.04
CA GLU A 38 8.49 14.18 -24.65
C GLU A 38 7.07 13.61 -24.76
N LEU A 39 6.29 13.81 -23.69
CA LEU A 39 4.85 13.58 -23.71
C LEU A 39 4.15 14.88 -24.08
N THR A 40 3.46 14.92 -25.22
CA THR A 40 2.74 16.11 -25.68
C THR A 40 1.31 16.16 -25.13
N VAL A 41 0.70 17.34 -25.13
CA VAL A 41 -0.72 17.54 -24.81
C VAL A 41 -1.60 16.69 -25.72
N GLY A 42 -1.28 16.64 -27.02
CA GLY A 42 -1.98 15.81 -28.00
C GLY A 42 -1.94 14.32 -27.64
N ARG A 43 -0.76 13.79 -27.26
CA ARG A 43 -0.63 12.38 -26.87
C ARG A 43 -1.39 12.06 -25.59
N LEU A 44 -1.22 12.86 -24.55
CA LEU A 44 -1.93 12.63 -23.29
C LEU A 44 -3.45 12.74 -23.45
N SER A 45 -3.93 13.71 -24.22
CA SER A 45 -5.37 13.86 -24.49
C SER A 45 -5.95 12.66 -25.24
N ALA A 46 -5.20 12.08 -26.18
CA ALA A 46 -5.59 10.85 -26.86
C ALA A 46 -5.69 9.67 -25.87
N LEU A 47 -4.69 9.48 -25.01
CA LEU A 47 -4.69 8.41 -23.98
C LEU A 47 -5.90 8.55 -23.02
N LEU A 48 -6.15 9.77 -22.54
CA LEU A 48 -7.29 10.08 -21.68
C LEU A 48 -8.64 9.78 -22.35
N SER A 49 -8.77 10.10 -23.64
CA SER A 49 -10.01 9.85 -24.37
C SER A 49 -10.31 8.36 -24.56
N GLN A 50 -9.26 7.54 -24.74
CA GLN A 50 -9.33 6.09 -24.89
C GLN A 50 -9.60 5.37 -23.57
N ALA A 51 -9.18 5.96 -22.45
CA ALA A 51 -9.40 5.39 -21.14
C ALA A 51 -10.92 5.21 -20.87
N LYS A 52 -11.29 4.03 -20.34
CA LYS A 52 -12.68 3.71 -19.96
C LYS A 52 -13.11 4.35 -18.62
N VAL A 53 -12.24 5.15 -18.02
CA VAL A 53 -12.45 5.86 -16.75
C VAL A 53 -12.82 7.33 -17.00
N PRO A 54 -13.38 8.04 -16.00
CA PRO A 54 -13.65 9.47 -16.11
C PRO A 54 -12.40 10.26 -16.45
N VAL A 55 -12.54 11.30 -17.27
CA VAL A 55 -11.42 12.21 -17.57
C VAL A 55 -11.29 13.18 -16.41
N THR A 56 -10.28 13.00 -15.56
CA THR A 56 -9.97 13.88 -14.43
C THR A 56 -8.49 14.28 -14.43
N GLY A 57 -8.15 15.37 -13.75
CA GLY A 57 -6.75 15.77 -13.55
C GLY A 57 -5.93 14.72 -12.80
N GLU A 58 -6.53 14.01 -11.85
CA GLU A 58 -5.86 12.93 -11.11
C GLU A 58 -5.51 11.74 -12.04
N ILE A 59 -6.39 11.38 -12.96
CA ILE A 59 -6.14 10.32 -13.94
C ILE A 59 -5.09 10.77 -14.97
N ALA A 60 -5.13 12.03 -15.40
CA ALA A 60 -4.09 12.60 -16.26
C ALA A 60 -2.71 12.52 -15.61
N LYS A 61 -2.62 12.91 -14.34
CA LYS A 61 -1.38 12.82 -13.55
C LYS A 61 -0.90 11.38 -13.42
N ALA A 62 -1.81 10.44 -13.14
CA ALA A 62 -1.48 9.03 -13.05
C ALA A 62 -0.91 8.50 -14.38
N ILE A 63 -1.55 8.78 -15.52
CA ILE A 63 -1.07 8.36 -16.84
C ILE A 63 0.28 9.01 -17.17
N THR A 64 0.45 10.31 -16.87
CA THR A 64 1.73 11.01 -17.06
C THR A 64 2.85 10.37 -16.24
N ASN A 65 2.60 10.04 -14.97
CA ASN A 65 3.61 9.39 -14.14
C ASN A 65 3.98 8.00 -14.67
N ILE A 66 2.99 7.19 -15.06
CA ILE A 66 3.23 5.88 -15.68
C ILE A 66 4.10 6.02 -16.94
N TRP A 67 3.78 7.00 -17.79
CA TRP A 67 4.58 7.27 -18.98
C TRP A 67 6.01 7.66 -18.62
N VAL A 68 6.20 8.58 -17.67
CA VAL A 68 7.54 8.99 -17.21
C VAL A 68 8.32 7.79 -16.69
N ASP A 69 7.75 6.99 -15.80
CA ASP A 69 8.46 5.88 -15.17
C ASP A 69 8.88 4.80 -16.18
N TYR A 70 8.02 4.50 -17.16
CA TYR A 70 8.34 3.55 -18.23
C TYR A 70 9.39 4.10 -19.21
N GLU A 71 9.32 5.38 -19.57
CA GLU A 71 10.33 6.00 -20.44
C GLU A 71 11.70 6.09 -19.74
N LEU A 72 11.75 6.35 -18.43
CA LEU A 72 13.00 6.31 -17.67
C LEU A 72 13.61 4.90 -17.61
N LEU A 73 12.79 3.85 -17.47
CA LEU A 73 13.26 2.47 -17.56
C LEU A 73 13.79 2.14 -18.95
N GLY A 74 13.10 2.60 -20.00
CA GLY A 74 13.54 2.45 -21.39
C GLY A 74 14.86 3.17 -21.65
N ASN A 75 15.00 4.39 -21.13
CA ASN A 75 16.22 5.18 -21.19
C ASN A 75 17.39 4.45 -20.50
N ALA A 76 17.18 3.92 -19.29
CA ALA A 76 18.18 3.14 -18.57
C ALA A 76 18.62 1.92 -19.39
N ALA A 77 17.68 1.15 -19.92
CA ALA A 77 17.95 -0.02 -20.75
C ALA A 77 18.70 0.33 -22.05
N ALA A 78 18.33 1.42 -22.73
CA ALA A 78 18.99 1.88 -23.95
C ALA A 78 20.46 2.27 -23.73
N HIS A 79 20.78 2.74 -22.52
CA HIS A 79 22.13 3.08 -22.08
C HIS A 79 22.88 1.92 -21.40
N ASN A 80 22.26 0.74 -21.31
CA ASN A 80 22.78 -0.41 -20.55
C ASN A 80 23.09 -0.06 -19.08
N ASP A 81 22.29 0.82 -18.50
CA ASP A 81 22.35 1.22 -17.11
C ASP A 81 21.51 0.25 -16.27
N SER A 82 22.17 -0.56 -15.47
CA SER A 82 21.55 -1.57 -14.61
C SER A 82 20.83 -1.00 -13.40
N LEU A 83 20.96 0.31 -13.11
CA LEU A 83 20.37 0.98 -11.94
C LEU A 83 20.72 0.30 -10.60
N ASN A 84 21.86 -0.40 -10.54
CA ASN A 84 22.26 -1.24 -9.42
C ASN A 84 23.45 -0.66 -8.62
N ASP A 85 23.75 0.62 -8.77
CA ASP A 85 24.76 1.29 -7.96
C ASP A 85 24.40 1.14 -6.46
N PRO A 86 25.25 0.50 -5.64
CA PRO A 86 24.89 0.15 -4.27
C PRO A 86 24.47 1.36 -3.43
N LYS A 87 25.10 2.52 -3.63
CA LYS A 87 24.76 3.73 -2.88
C LYS A 87 23.39 4.25 -3.28
N MET A 88 23.12 4.38 -4.58
CA MET A 88 21.80 4.82 -5.07
C MET A 88 20.69 3.86 -4.68
N VAL A 89 20.94 2.55 -4.77
CA VAL A 89 19.99 1.51 -4.38
C VAL A 89 19.69 1.59 -2.88
N ASN A 90 20.72 1.72 -2.03
CA ASN A 90 20.52 1.89 -0.59
C ASN A 90 19.79 3.21 -0.27
N ASP A 91 20.12 4.31 -0.97
CA ASP A 91 19.45 5.61 -0.81
C ASP A 91 17.97 5.53 -1.20
N ALA A 92 17.62 4.75 -2.21
CA ALA A 92 16.24 4.49 -2.64
C ALA A 92 15.48 3.57 -1.67
N LEU A 93 16.16 2.55 -1.16
CA LEU A 93 15.62 1.57 -0.22
C LEU A 93 15.66 2.05 1.23
N TRP A 94 16.01 3.32 1.48
CA TRP A 94 16.10 3.87 2.82
C TRP A 94 14.89 3.58 3.71
N PRO A 95 13.60 3.59 3.25
CA PRO A 95 12.48 3.32 4.14
C PRO A 95 12.50 1.87 4.65
N ILE A 96 12.82 0.93 3.76
CA ILE A 96 12.90 -0.50 4.07
C ILE A 96 14.09 -0.76 4.99
N ILE A 97 15.26 -0.18 4.67
CA ILE A 97 16.46 -0.29 5.49
C ILE A 97 16.20 0.29 6.89
N SER A 98 15.62 1.49 6.98
CA SER A 98 15.24 2.11 8.25
C SER A 98 14.28 1.24 9.05
N GLN A 99 13.27 0.63 8.42
CA GLN A 99 12.35 -0.28 9.10
C GLN A 99 13.07 -1.53 9.63
N MET A 100 13.94 -2.16 8.83
CA MET A 100 14.72 -3.32 9.26
C MET A 100 15.64 -2.98 10.44
N ARG A 101 16.29 -1.81 10.40
CA ARG A 101 17.14 -1.33 11.50
C ARG A 101 16.34 -1.05 12.76
N ALA A 102 15.18 -0.39 12.64
CA ALA A 102 14.29 -0.15 13.76
C ALA A 102 13.77 -1.46 14.38
N GLY A 103 13.45 -2.48 13.57
CA GLY A 103 13.05 -3.81 14.03
C GLY A 103 14.18 -4.53 14.78
N LYS A 104 15.39 -4.56 14.22
CA LYS A 104 16.56 -5.13 14.92
C LYS A 104 16.85 -4.41 16.24
N TRP A 105 16.70 -3.09 16.27
CA TRP A 105 16.85 -2.32 17.49
C TRP A 105 15.73 -2.64 18.51
N HIS A 106 14.49 -2.79 18.05
CA HIS A 106 13.38 -3.24 18.88
C HIS A 106 13.67 -4.60 19.52
N ASP A 107 14.24 -5.56 18.78
CA ASP A 107 14.65 -6.87 19.33
C ASP A 107 15.70 -6.74 20.45
N VAL A 108 16.61 -5.77 20.34
CA VAL A 108 17.59 -5.46 21.40
C VAL A 108 16.87 -4.88 22.62
N VAL A 109 15.98 -3.90 22.40
CA VAL A 109 15.22 -3.23 23.46
C VAL A 109 14.36 -4.23 24.22
N VAL A 110 13.59 -5.09 23.54
CA VAL A 110 12.72 -6.10 24.17
C VAL A 110 13.52 -7.01 25.12
N LYS A 111 14.75 -7.39 24.75
CA LYS A 111 15.62 -8.21 25.62
C LYS A 111 16.02 -7.49 26.91
N THR A 112 16.02 -6.16 26.95
CA THR A 112 16.33 -5.39 28.18
C THR A 112 15.18 -5.37 29.18
N PHE A 113 13.94 -5.61 28.74
CA PHE A 113 12.75 -5.60 29.61
C PHE A 113 12.57 -6.90 30.42
N HIS A 114 13.47 -7.87 30.30
CA HIS A 114 13.47 -9.13 31.07
C HIS A 114 12.07 -9.76 31.18
N ILE A 115 11.41 -9.93 30.02
CA ILE A 115 10.06 -10.50 29.98
C ILE A 115 10.14 -11.96 30.43
N ASP A 116 9.48 -12.25 31.55
CA ASP A 116 9.51 -13.56 32.17
C ASP A 116 8.75 -14.59 31.30
N THR A 117 9.51 -15.35 30.52
CA THR A 117 8.98 -16.49 29.78
C THR A 117 9.01 -17.77 30.61
N ALA A 118 9.63 -17.75 31.80
CA ALA A 118 9.66 -18.89 32.70
C ALA A 118 8.23 -19.21 33.17
N GLY A 119 7.95 -20.50 33.31
CA GLY A 119 6.62 -20.95 33.69
C GLY A 119 5.54 -20.81 32.59
N SER A 120 5.87 -20.42 31.35
CA SER A 120 4.88 -20.41 30.24
C SER A 120 4.19 -21.77 30.06
N GLU A 121 4.96 -22.86 30.18
CA GLU A 121 4.41 -24.22 30.18
C GLU A 121 3.50 -24.48 31.38
N ALA A 122 3.88 -24.03 32.58
CA ALA A 122 3.06 -24.17 33.78
C ALA A 122 1.74 -23.39 33.65
N LYS A 123 1.76 -22.16 33.15
CA LYS A 123 0.58 -21.32 32.88
C LYS A 123 -0.33 -21.93 31.82
N PHE A 124 0.25 -22.48 30.74
CA PHE A 124 -0.49 -23.22 29.71
C PHE A 124 -1.16 -24.48 30.29
N ASN A 125 -0.42 -25.26 31.08
CA ASN A 125 -0.93 -26.47 31.71
C ASN A 125 -2.01 -26.14 32.75
N ALA A 126 -1.90 -25.02 33.46
CA ALA A 126 -2.92 -24.47 34.36
C ALA A 126 -4.17 -23.93 33.64
N GLY A 127 -4.12 -23.79 32.30
CA GLY A 127 -5.24 -23.35 31.49
C GLY A 127 -5.46 -21.83 31.49
N GLU A 128 -4.43 -21.03 31.79
CA GLU A 128 -4.50 -19.57 31.61
C GLU A 128 -4.72 -19.19 30.13
N VAL A 129 -4.13 -19.99 29.24
CA VAL A 129 -4.41 -20.04 27.81
C VAL A 129 -4.62 -21.49 27.39
N LEU A 130 -5.43 -21.69 26.36
CA LEU A 130 -5.80 -22.99 25.83
C LEU A 130 -5.39 -23.07 24.36
N ALA A 131 -5.13 -24.28 23.88
CA ALA A 131 -4.89 -24.53 22.47
C ALA A 131 -5.51 -25.85 22.08
N ALA A 132 -6.17 -25.89 20.93
CA ALA A 132 -6.89 -27.07 20.50
C ALA A 132 -6.95 -27.20 18.98
N ARG A 133 -7.10 -28.45 18.55
CA ARG A 133 -7.55 -28.81 17.21
C ARG A 133 -8.96 -29.38 17.30
N HIS A 134 -9.76 -29.20 16.26
CA HIS A 134 -11.09 -29.80 16.21
C HIS A 134 -11.45 -30.42 14.86
N ILE A 135 -12.45 -31.30 14.90
CA ILE A 135 -13.16 -31.82 13.73
C ILE A 135 -14.62 -31.48 13.95
N LEU A 136 -15.16 -30.59 13.11
CA LEU A 136 -16.54 -30.15 13.19
C LEU A 136 -17.42 -30.92 12.21
N PHE A 137 -18.49 -31.51 12.73
CA PHE A 137 -19.63 -32.01 11.96
C PHE A 137 -20.79 -31.03 12.12
N LEU A 138 -21.08 -30.29 11.06
CA LEU A 138 -22.08 -29.23 11.06
C LEU A 138 -23.49 -29.81 11.24
N VAL A 139 -24.24 -29.19 12.14
CA VAL A 139 -25.69 -29.38 12.24
C VAL A 139 -26.34 -28.08 11.78
N PRO A 140 -27.06 -28.07 10.65
CA PRO A 140 -27.74 -26.87 10.17
C PRO A 140 -28.71 -26.30 11.21
N GLN A 141 -28.82 -24.98 11.28
CA GLN A 141 -29.85 -24.35 12.10
C GLN A 141 -31.24 -24.80 11.61
N GLY A 142 -32.09 -25.22 12.55
CA GLY A 142 -33.42 -25.77 12.23
C GLY A 142 -33.42 -27.25 11.82
N ALA A 143 -32.29 -27.96 11.92
CA ALA A 143 -32.26 -29.40 11.68
C ALA A 143 -33.25 -30.14 12.58
N THR A 144 -33.99 -31.08 12.00
CA THR A 144 -34.87 -31.99 12.74
C THR A 144 -34.06 -32.88 13.70
N PRO A 145 -34.69 -33.46 14.74
CA PRO A 145 -34.03 -34.41 15.62
C PRO A 145 -33.38 -35.57 14.85
N ALA A 146 -34.06 -36.10 13.83
CA ALA A 146 -33.55 -37.18 13.00
C ALA A 146 -32.29 -36.79 12.20
N GLN A 147 -32.25 -35.56 11.66
CA GLN A 147 -31.06 -35.05 10.96
C GLN A 147 -29.89 -34.83 11.92
N SER A 148 -30.16 -34.26 13.09
CA SER A 148 -29.13 -34.09 14.14
C SER A 148 -28.57 -35.43 14.61
N ASP A 149 -29.43 -36.44 14.78
CA ASP A 149 -29.02 -37.80 15.15
C ASP A 149 -28.22 -38.50 14.06
N SER A 150 -28.52 -38.25 12.79
CA SER A 150 -27.72 -38.77 11.67
C SER A 150 -26.30 -38.19 11.71
N VAL A 151 -26.16 -36.88 11.89
CA VAL A 151 -24.84 -36.23 12.01
C VAL A 151 -24.08 -36.75 13.24
N ARG A 152 -24.79 -36.92 14.37
CA ARG A 152 -24.22 -37.49 15.59
C ARG A 152 -23.63 -38.88 15.35
N LYS A 153 -24.35 -39.79 14.71
CA LYS A 153 -23.87 -41.17 14.43
C LYS A 153 -22.62 -41.17 13.55
N VAL A 154 -22.57 -40.30 12.54
CA VAL A 154 -21.37 -40.14 11.71
C VAL A 154 -20.19 -39.66 12.55
N ALA A 155 -20.42 -38.63 13.36
CA ALA A 155 -19.40 -38.06 14.23
C ALA A 155 -18.91 -39.07 15.31
N GLU A 156 -19.80 -39.88 15.88
CA GLU A 156 -19.47 -40.99 16.79
C GLU A 156 -18.59 -42.04 16.09
N GLY A 157 -18.93 -42.42 14.86
CA GLY A 157 -18.14 -43.37 14.06
C GLY A 157 -16.74 -42.84 13.71
N VAL A 158 -16.62 -41.55 13.40
CA VAL A 158 -15.31 -40.92 13.19
C VAL A 158 -14.54 -40.82 14.51
N ARG A 159 -15.21 -40.41 15.60
CA ARG A 159 -14.57 -40.31 16.92
C ARG A 159 -13.94 -41.62 17.38
N ALA A 160 -14.56 -42.76 17.11
CA ALA A 160 -14.01 -44.08 17.46
C ALA A 160 -12.67 -44.38 16.78
N GLN A 161 -12.37 -43.73 15.65
CA GLN A 161 -11.14 -43.90 14.86
C GLN A 161 -10.10 -42.81 15.15
N VAL A 162 -10.50 -41.70 15.80
CA VAL A 162 -9.60 -40.58 16.09
C VAL A 162 -8.73 -40.89 17.31
N THR A 163 -7.43 -40.72 17.11
CA THR A 163 -6.38 -40.77 18.11
C THR A 163 -5.59 -39.45 18.09
N PRO A 164 -4.77 -39.15 19.09
CA PRO A 164 -3.88 -37.99 19.03
C PRO A 164 -2.98 -37.98 17.79
N ALA A 165 -2.47 -39.14 17.37
CA ALA A 165 -1.48 -39.29 16.30
C ALA A 165 -2.06 -39.05 14.90
N ASN A 166 -3.30 -39.48 14.64
CA ASN A 166 -3.95 -39.31 13.33
C ASN A 166 -4.89 -38.09 13.26
N PHE A 167 -4.95 -37.27 14.32
CA PHE A 167 -5.95 -36.21 14.43
C PHE A 167 -5.95 -35.25 13.23
N THR A 168 -4.76 -34.79 12.81
CA THR A 168 -4.60 -33.86 11.69
C THR A 168 -5.13 -34.44 10.38
N GLU A 169 -4.83 -35.70 10.09
CA GLU A 169 -5.33 -36.41 8.91
C GLU A 169 -6.87 -36.52 8.94
N MET A 170 -7.41 -36.91 10.10
CA MET A 170 -8.85 -37.04 10.31
C MET A 170 -9.55 -35.68 10.19
N ALA A 171 -8.94 -34.60 10.68
CA ALA A 171 -9.44 -33.25 10.53
C ALA A 171 -9.45 -32.82 9.06
N THR A 172 -8.35 -33.03 8.33
CA THR A 172 -8.26 -32.75 6.88
C THR A 172 -9.34 -33.48 6.09
N LYS A 173 -9.69 -34.72 6.48
CA LYS A 173 -10.66 -35.54 5.77
C LYS A 173 -12.11 -35.23 6.12
N TYR A 174 -12.42 -34.98 7.39
CA TYR A 174 -13.81 -35.00 7.89
C TYR A 174 -14.33 -33.67 8.41
N THR A 175 -13.47 -32.68 8.70
CA THR A 175 -13.97 -31.41 9.24
C THR A 175 -14.80 -30.67 8.19
N GLN A 176 -15.94 -30.16 8.63
CA GLN A 176 -16.85 -29.35 7.82
C GLN A 176 -16.72 -27.86 8.16
N GLU A 177 -15.75 -27.48 9.02
CA GLU A 177 -15.40 -26.08 9.25
C GLU A 177 -14.79 -25.48 7.96
N PRO A 178 -15.29 -24.33 7.47
CA PRO A 178 -14.67 -23.62 6.36
C PRO A 178 -13.20 -23.30 6.65
N GLY A 179 -12.30 -23.73 5.77
CA GLY A 179 -10.86 -23.53 5.96
C GLY A 179 -10.19 -24.43 7.02
N GLY A 180 -10.97 -25.29 7.69
CA GLY A 180 -10.47 -26.17 8.76
C GLY A 180 -9.56 -27.27 8.23
N ALA A 181 -9.89 -27.85 7.07
CA ALA A 181 -9.13 -28.94 6.46
C ALA A 181 -7.69 -28.52 6.11
N GLN A 182 -7.50 -27.30 5.58
CA GLN A 182 -6.19 -26.75 5.22
C GLN A 182 -5.30 -26.52 6.45
N ARG A 183 -5.91 -26.29 7.62
CA ARG A 183 -5.21 -26.12 8.90
C ARG A 183 -5.10 -27.41 9.71
N GLY A 184 -5.61 -28.54 9.20
CA GLY A 184 -5.70 -29.77 9.99
C GLY A 184 -6.51 -29.62 11.28
N GLY A 185 -7.51 -28.73 11.26
CA GLY A 185 -8.38 -28.44 12.40
C GLY A 185 -7.77 -27.53 13.47
N ASP A 186 -6.58 -26.96 13.25
CA ASP A 186 -5.88 -26.14 14.26
C ASP A 186 -6.56 -24.79 14.52
N LEU A 187 -6.95 -24.53 15.77
CA LEU A 187 -7.57 -23.28 16.22
C LEU A 187 -6.58 -22.29 16.85
N GLY A 188 -5.30 -22.66 16.95
CA GLY A 188 -4.28 -21.87 17.60
C GLY A 188 -4.44 -21.77 19.12
N VAL A 189 -3.75 -20.79 19.72
CA VAL A 189 -3.83 -20.48 21.15
C VAL A 189 -4.89 -19.41 21.39
N PHE A 190 -5.79 -19.67 22.33
CA PHE A 190 -6.89 -18.78 22.69
C PHE A 190 -7.00 -18.61 24.22
N THR A 191 -7.63 -17.51 24.62
CA THR A 191 -7.92 -17.20 26.04
C THR A 191 -9.29 -17.71 26.42
N LYS A 192 -9.55 -17.87 27.72
CA LYS A 192 -10.89 -18.21 28.22
C LYS A 192 -11.94 -17.21 27.73
N GLY A 193 -13.13 -17.70 27.42
CA GLY A 193 -14.23 -16.93 26.85
C GLY A 193 -14.10 -16.63 25.35
N ALA A 194 -13.02 -17.08 24.69
CA ALA A 194 -12.88 -16.92 23.24
C ALA A 194 -13.67 -17.96 22.43
N MET A 195 -14.02 -19.09 23.07
CA MET A 195 -14.78 -20.18 22.45
C MET A 195 -16.17 -20.32 23.08
N VAL A 196 -17.09 -21.01 22.39
CA VAL A 196 -18.42 -21.30 22.96
C VAL A 196 -18.28 -22.16 24.22
N PRO A 197 -19.12 -21.95 25.26
CA PRO A 197 -18.91 -22.55 26.58
C PRO A 197 -18.74 -24.07 26.56
N GLN A 198 -19.53 -24.80 25.75
CA GLN A 198 -19.46 -26.26 25.70
C GLN A 198 -18.13 -26.75 25.09
N PHE A 199 -17.58 -26.02 24.12
CA PHE A 199 -16.30 -26.34 23.51
C PHE A 199 -15.16 -26.09 24.50
N GLU A 200 -15.16 -24.90 25.13
CA GLU A 200 -14.14 -24.52 26.09
C GLU A 200 -14.09 -25.48 27.28
N GLN A 201 -15.25 -25.80 27.88
CA GLN A 201 -15.36 -26.78 28.97
C GLN A 201 -14.77 -28.14 28.59
N ALA A 202 -14.99 -28.59 27.34
CA ALA A 202 -14.45 -29.85 26.88
C ALA A 202 -12.93 -29.81 26.65
N VAL A 203 -12.37 -28.67 26.24
CA VAL A 203 -10.91 -28.46 26.16
C VAL A 203 -10.29 -28.45 27.55
N GLU A 204 -10.91 -27.77 28.52
CA GLU A 204 -10.43 -27.70 29.91
C GLU A 204 -10.49 -29.07 30.61
N ALA A 205 -11.51 -29.87 30.31
CA ALA A 205 -11.71 -31.19 30.91
C ALA A 205 -10.66 -32.24 30.48
N ILE A 206 -9.94 -32.01 29.38
CA ILE A 206 -8.93 -32.93 28.86
C ILE A 206 -7.50 -32.40 29.07
N LYS A 207 -6.56 -33.33 29.28
CA LYS A 207 -5.14 -32.98 29.41
C LYS A 207 -4.55 -32.62 28.05
N PRO A 208 -3.47 -31.80 28.00
CA PRO A 208 -2.71 -31.58 26.78
C PRO A 208 -2.36 -32.90 26.07
N GLY A 209 -2.57 -32.95 24.76
CA GLY A 209 -2.38 -34.13 23.92
C GLY A 209 -3.58 -35.08 23.84
N GLN A 210 -4.58 -34.96 24.72
CA GLN A 210 -5.75 -35.86 24.74
C GLN A 210 -6.84 -35.44 23.75
N VAL A 211 -7.69 -36.41 23.39
CA VAL A 211 -8.88 -36.22 22.55
C VAL A 211 -10.13 -36.32 23.42
N SER A 212 -11.04 -35.35 23.32
CA SER A 212 -12.32 -35.27 24.03
C SER A 212 -13.27 -36.40 23.68
N ALA A 213 -14.36 -36.55 24.44
CA ALA A 213 -15.57 -37.21 23.94
C ALA A 213 -16.21 -36.36 22.81
N LEU A 214 -17.31 -36.83 22.22
CA LEU A 214 -18.05 -36.02 21.25
C LEU A 214 -18.75 -34.86 21.97
N VAL A 215 -18.52 -33.63 21.50
CA VAL A 215 -19.01 -32.40 22.15
C VAL A 215 -20.07 -31.74 21.29
N LYS A 216 -21.26 -31.51 21.84
CA LYS A 216 -22.33 -30.81 21.14
C LYS A 216 -22.27 -29.30 21.42
N THR A 217 -22.37 -28.50 20.37
CA THR A 217 -22.49 -27.04 20.42
C THR A 217 -23.63 -26.57 19.52
N GLN A 218 -23.87 -25.26 19.45
CA GLN A 218 -24.78 -24.66 18.48
C GLN A 218 -24.39 -24.88 17.00
N PHE A 219 -23.12 -25.19 16.71
CA PHE A 219 -22.63 -25.43 15.35
C PHE A 219 -22.75 -26.90 14.91
N GLY A 220 -23.03 -27.80 15.85
CA GLY A 220 -23.03 -29.24 15.62
C GLY A 220 -22.12 -29.99 16.59
N TYR A 221 -21.50 -31.06 16.11
CA TYR A 221 -20.71 -31.99 16.92
C TYR A 221 -19.22 -31.83 16.67
N HIS A 222 -18.44 -31.76 17.74
CA HIS A 222 -17.01 -31.53 17.72
C HIS A 222 -16.28 -32.73 18.31
N ILE A 223 -15.19 -33.12 17.65
CA ILE A 223 -14.15 -33.94 18.25
C ILE A 223 -12.97 -33.01 18.49
N ILE A 224 -12.49 -32.91 19.73
CA ILE A 224 -11.50 -31.91 20.11
C ILE A 224 -10.23 -32.62 20.58
N ARG A 225 -9.06 -32.11 20.20
CA ARG A 225 -7.78 -32.49 20.80
C ARG A 225 -7.14 -31.26 21.40
N ARG A 226 -6.76 -31.32 22.68
CA ARG A 226 -5.96 -30.24 23.29
C ARG A 226 -4.52 -30.37 22.79
N SER A 227 -3.95 -29.29 22.27
CA SER A 227 -2.55 -29.28 21.82
C SER A 227 -1.60 -29.42 23.03
N THR A 228 -0.41 -29.98 22.82
CA THR A 228 0.64 -30.00 23.85
C THR A 228 1.40 -28.68 23.84
N TYR A 229 2.06 -28.32 24.95
CA TYR A 229 2.87 -27.09 25.01
C TYR A 229 3.94 -27.08 23.91
N SER A 230 4.62 -28.21 23.68
CA SER A 230 5.65 -28.33 22.64
C SER A 230 5.12 -28.06 21.21
N GLU A 231 3.82 -28.28 20.96
CA GLU A 231 3.19 -28.00 19.68
C GLU A 231 2.87 -26.52 19.48
N VAL A 232 2.79 -25.72 20.56
CA VAL A 232 2.31 -24.33 20.52
C VAL A 232 3.15 -23.36 21.37
N ALA A 233 4.39 -23.72 21.71
CA ALA A 233 5.21 -22.96 22.65
C ALA A 233 5.45 -21.50 22.18
N PRO A 234 5.76 -21.22 20.90
CA PRO A 234 5.90 -19.85 20.41
C PRO A 234 4.61 -19.03 20.53
N GLU A 235 3.46 -19.63 20.22
CA GLU A 235 2.16 -18.98 20.26
C GLU A 235 1.71 -18.73 21.71
N VAL A 236 1.98 -19.66 22.61
CA VAL A 236 1.75 -19.49 24.05
C VAL A 236 2.61 -18.36 24.60
N ALA A 237 3.91 -18.34 24.26
CA ALA A 237 4.81 -17.27 24.68
C ALA A 237 4.33 -15.91 24.13
N SER A 238 3.93 -15.84 22.86
CA SER A 238 3.38 -14.62 22.27
C SER A 238 2.10 -14.16 22.98
N ARG A 239 1.17 -15.09 23.27
CA ARG A 239 -0.13 -14.76 23.89
C ARG A 239 0.01 -14.33 25.34
N LEU A 240 0.80 -15.06 26.13
CA LEU A 240 1.01 -14.75 27.55
C LEU A 240 1.83 -13.47 27.75
N ASN A 241 2.81 -13.23 26.88
CA ASN A 241 3.71 -12.08 27.03
C ASN A 241 3.27 -10.85 26.23
N GLY A 242 2.25 -10.95 25.38
CA GLY A 242 1.73 -9.83 24.59
C GLY A 242 1.46 -8.56 25.41
N PRO A 243 0.72 -8.63 26.52
CA PRO A 243 0.49 -7.46 27.38
C PRO A 243 1.77 -6.88 27.99
N ALA A 244 2.73 -7.74 28.37
CA ALA A 244 4.02 -7.31 28.90
C ALA A 244 4.87 -6.62 27.82
N LEU A 245 4.90 -7.17 26.60
CA LEU A 245 5.54 -6.59 25.42
C LEU A 245 4.93 -5.22 25.08
N GLN A 246 3.61 -5.12 25.06
CA GLN A 246 2.93 -3.84 24.80
C GLN A 246 3.25 -2.80 25.87
N THR A 247 3.32 -3.21 27.14
CA THR A 247 3.71 -2.33 28.24
C THR A 247 5.17 -1.90 28.09
N ALA A 248 6.07 -2.82 27.79
CA ALA A 248 7.48 -2.55 27.52
C ALA A 248 7.66 -1.55 26.37
N ASP A 249 6.96 -1.74 25.25
CA ASP A 249 6.97 -0.83 24.11
C ASP A 249 6.49 0.57 24.50
N SER A 250 5.37 0.65 25.23
CA SER A 250 4.83 1.94 25.69
C SER A 250 5.80 2.66 26.63
N VAL A 251 6.44 1.92 27.55
CA VAL A 251 7.43 2.47 28.48
C VAL A 251 8.66 2.95 27.72
N TYR A 252 9.19 2.13 26.82
CA TYR A 252 10.33 2.47 25.99
C TYR A 252 10.09 3.75 25.19
N ILE A 253 8.97 3.83 24.47
CA ILE A 253 8.61 5.00 23.68
C ILE A 253 8.46 6.25 24.56
N THR A 254 7.80 6.13 25.71
CA THR A 254 7.62 7.27 26.64
C THR A 254 8.97 7.78 27.16
N GLN A 255 9.87 6.87 27.53
CA GLN A 255 11.22 7.20 27.96
C GLN A 255 12.02 7.84 26.83
N LEU A 256 11.93 7.30 25.61
CA LEU A 256 12.61 7.82 24.43
C LEU A 256 12.14 9.25 24.10
N GLU A 257 10.83 9.50 24.13
CA GLU A 257 10.28 10.85 23.89
C GLU A 257 10.73 11.85 24.96
N THR A 258 10.70 11.44 26.23
CA THR A 258 11.16 12.27 27.36
C THR A 258 12.65 12.59 27.23
N ALA A 259 13.46 11.59 26.93
CA ALA A 259 14.89 11.75 26.74
C ALA A 259 15.22 12.58 25.49
N GLY A 260 14.42 12.45 24.44
CA GLY A 260 14.56 13.13 23.15
C GLY A 260 14.30 14.63 23.19
N LYS A 261 13.59 15.14 24.21
CA LYS A 261 13.32 16.58 24.42
C LYS A 261 12.81 17.28 23.16
N ILE A 262 11.79 16.72 22.51
CA ILE A 262 11.20 17.30 21.30
C ILE A 262 10.57 18.67 21.61
N GLN A 263 10.92 19.69 20.83
CA GLN A 263 10.36 21.03 20.94
C GLN A 263 9.96 21.55 19.55
N PHE A 264 8.67 21.81 19.35
CA PHE A 264 8.17 22.41 18.11
C PHE A 264 8.39 23.92 18.10
N LYS A 265 8.73 24.46 16.93
CA LYS A 265 8.71 25.91 16.71
C LYS A 265 7.26 26.42 16.70
N PRO A 266 6.99 27.67 17.11
CA PRO A 266 5.66 28.25 17.03
C PRO A 266 5.06 28.24 15.61
N THR A 267 5.92 28.31 14.59
CA THR A 267 5.54 28.29 13.17
C THR A 267 5.34 26.88 12.60
N ALA A 268 5.62 25.82 13.37
CA ALA A 268 5.70 24.45 12.86
C ALA A 268 4.45 24.02 12.10
N VAL A 269 3.25 24.27 12.65
CA VAL A 269 1.99 23.85 12.01
C VAL A 269 1.80 24.54 10.65
N ALA A 270 2.00 25.86 10.60
CA ALA A 270 1.84 26.62 9.37
C ALA A 270 2.85 26.15 8.31
N THR A 271 4.10 25.93 8.71
CA THR A 271 5.16 25.42 7.84
C THR A 271 4.84 24.01 7.32
N ILE A 272 4.35 23.11 8.18
CA ILE A 272 3.98 21.74 7.78
C ILE A 272 2.81 21.77 6.78
N LYS A 273 1.77 22.56 7.06
CA LYS A 273 0.60 22.70 6.17
C LYS A 273 0.99 23.29 4.81
N GLU A 274 1.93 24.24 4.78
CA GLU A 274 2.44 24.79 3.54
C GLU A 274 3.22 23.74 2.74
N ALA A 275 4.17 23.05 3.37
CA ALA A 275 4.95 22.01 2.70
C ALA A 275 4.07 20.87 2.17
N ALA A 276 2.97 20.55 2.86
CA ALA A 276 2.01 19.53 2.45
C ALA A 276 1.22 19.88 1.17
N LYS A 277 1.32 21.12 0.65
CA LYS A 277 0.73 21.51 -0.64
C LYS A 277 1.55 21.01 -1.82
N ASP A 278 2.88 21.01 -1.69
CA ASP A 278 3.81 20.56 -2.71
C ASP A 278 5.07 19.97 -2.07
N LEU A 279 4.99 18.68 -1.72
CA LEU A 279 6.09 17.99 -1.07
C LEU A 279 7.37 18.00 -1.93
N ASP A 280 7.25 17.89 -3.25
CA ASP A 280 8.40 17.84 -4.14
C ASP A 280 9.17 19.18 -4.16
N ALA A 281 8.47 20.31 -4.11
CA ALA A 281 9.10 21.64 -4.01
C ALA A 281 9.89 21.83 -2.70
N HIS A 282 9.51 21.12 -1.63
CA HIS A 282 10.10 21.26 -0.31
C HIS A 282 11.14 20.17 0.05
N LYS A 283 11.58 19.36 -0.91
CA LYS A 283 12.60 18.29 -0.72
C LYS A 283 13.92 18.77 -0.11
N ASN A 284 14.29 20.03 -0.36
CA ASN A 284 15.54 20.64 0.12
C ASN A 284 15.31 21.77 1.14
N ASP A 285 14.08 21.92 1.63
CA ASP A 285 13.71 22.99 2.56
C ASP A 285 14.33 22.77 3.96
N LYS A 286 15.28 23.63 4.32
CA LYS A 286 16.03 23.57 5.58
C LYS A 286 15.31 24.24 6.75
N THR A 287 14.09 24.73 6.56
CA THR A 287 13.31 25.36 7.63
C THR A 287 13.10 24.38 8.77
N VAL A 288 13.55 24.76 9.97
CA VAL A 288 13.43 23.93 11.18
C VAL A 288 12.01 24.04 11.73
N ILE A 289 11.33 22.90 11.85
CA ILE A 289 9.97 22.80 12.42
C ILE A 289 9.98 22.29 13.86
N ALA A 290 10.99 21.50 14.24
CA ALA A 290 11.20 21.07 15.62
C ALA A 290 12.68 20.83 15.90
N THR A 291 13.05 20.80 17.17
CA THR A 291 14.38 20.37 17.64
C THR A 291 14.23 19.20 18.58
N SER A 292 15.27 18.36 18.65
CA SER A 292 15.37 17.24 19.60
C SER A 292 16.84 16.99 19.96
N LYS A 293 17.11 16.08 20.88
CA LYS A 293 18.48 15.60 21.14
C LYS A 293 19.13 14.91 19.94
N ALA A 294 18.34 14.41 18.98
CA ALA A 294 18.85 13.86 17.72
C ALA A 294 19.10 14.94 16.65
N GLY A 295 18.97 16.22 17.01
CA GLY A 295 19.21 17.37 16.14
C GLY A 295 17.93 18.04 15.63
N ASP A 296 18.13 18.92 14.65
CA ASP A 296 17.06 19.71 14.04
C ASP A 296 16.22 18.85 13.10
N PHE A 297 14.90 18.99 13.21
CA PHE A 297 13.93 18.41 12.31
C PHE A 297 13.41 19.48 11.36
N THR A 298 13.78 19.33 10.10
CA THR A 298 13.49 20.29 9.03
C THR A 298 12.32 19.83 8.18
N VAL A 299 11.79 20.75 7.37
CA VAL A 299 10.78 20.42 6.35
C VAL A 299 11.30 19.34 5.39
N ALA A 300 12.55 19.43 4.91
CA ALA A 300 13.16 18.41 4.06
C ALA A 300 13.13 17.01 4.69
N ARG A 301 13.39 16.90 6.00
CA ARG A 301 13.32 15.61 6.73
C ARG A 301 11.89 15.10 6.80
N LEU A 302 10.93 15.97 7.12
CA LEU A 302 9.51 15.62 7.11
C LEU A 302 9.05 15.14 5.74
N THR A 303 9.39 15.88 4.68
CA THR A 303 9.08 15.55 3.28
C THR A 303 9.63 14.18 2.92
N ARG A 304 10.89 13.89 3.28
CA ARG A 304 11.49 12.57 3.06
C ARG A 304 10.67 11.46 3.71
N TRP A 305 10.21 11.64 4.95
CA TRP A 305 9.32 10.66 5.59
C TRP A 305 7.98 10.53 4.89
N LEU A 306 7.39 11.65 4.45
CA LEU A 306 6.12 11.66 3.73
C LEU A 306 6.19 10.89 2.40
N GLU A 307 7.33 10.94 1.71
CA GLU A 307 7.58 10.19 0.48
C GLU A 307 7.57 8.67 0.67
N ALA A 308 7.91 8.18 1.86
CA ALA A 308 7.89 6.76 2.17
C ALA A 308 6.46 6.20 2.34
N PHE A 309 5.44 7.04 2.48
CA PHE A 309 4.05 6.59 2.61
C PHE A 309 3.43 6.31 1.23
N GLN A 310 2.76 5.16 1.10
CA GLN A 310 2.14 4.74 -0.17
C GLN A 310 1.06 5.70 -0.70
N GLN A 311 0.38 6.46 0.17
CA GLN A 311 -0.66 7.43 -0.19
C GLN A 311 -0.22 8.87 0.09
N ARG A 312 0.95 9.26 -0.42
CA ARG A 312 1.56 10.59 -0.17
C ARG A 312 0.65 11.78 -0.49
N GLU A 313 -0.10 11.73 -1.59
CA GLU A 313 -0.95 12.85 -2.02
C GLU A 313 -2.16 13.04 -1.11
N ASP A 314 -2.84 11.95 -0.75
CA ASP A 314 -3.96 11.99 0.18
C ASP A 314 -3.51 12.43 1.57
N LEU A 315 -2.33 12.01 1.99
CA LEU A 315 -1.74 12.42 3.26
C LEU A 315 -1.44 13.92 3.28
N GLY A 316 -0.89 14.48 2.20
CA GLY A 316 -0.69 15.92 2.05
C GLY A 316 -2.01 16.71 2.18
N LYS A 317 -3.04 16.31 1.42
CA LYS A 317 -4.38 16.93 1.49
C LYS A 317 -5.00 16.84 2.90
N LYS A 318 -4.84 15.69 3.58
CA LYS A 318 -5.32 15.48 4.96
C LYS A 318 -4.60 16.40 5.95
N LEU A 319 -3.27 16.55 5.83
CA LEU A 319 -2.50 17.42 6.73
C LEU A 319 -2.88 18.90 6.58
N GLN A 320 -3.15 19.35 5.36
CA GLN A 320 -3.58 20.74 5.10
C GLN A 320 -4.88 21.10 5.83
N THR A 321 -5.83 20.16 5.88
CA THR A 321 -7.17 20.37 6.44
C THR A 321 -7.31 19.91 7.89
N ALA A 322 -6.30 19.21 8.44
CA ALA A 322 -6.33 18.69 9.79
C ALA A 322 -6.27 19.79 10.87
N PRO A 323 -6.87 19.55 12.05
CA PRO A 323 -6.65 20.37 13.23
C PRO A 323 -5.17 20.46 13.60
N ASP A 324 -4.75 21.59 14.17
CA ASP A 324 -3.34 21.85 14.49
C ASP A 324 -2.75 20.80 15.45
N SER A 325 -3.54 20.32 16.40
CA SER A 325 -3.14 19.24 17.31
C SER A 325 -2.83 17.95 16.55
N VAL A 326 -3.61 17.60 15.53
CA VAL A 326 -3.39 16.41 14.70
C VAL A 326 -2.12 16.55 13.87
N VAL A 327 -1.85 17.75 13.32
CA VAL A 327 -0.61 18.03 12.58
C VAL A 327 0.62 17.87 13.47
N LEU A 328 0.59 18.41 14.68
CA LEU A 328 1.68 18.26 15.64
C LEU A 328 1.85 16.81 16.11
N SER A 329 0.76 16.08 16.38
CA SER A 329 0.82 14.65 16.71
C SER A 329 1.43 13.84 15.57
N PHE A 330 1.07 14.13 14.32
CA PHE A 330 1.67 13.49 13.15
C PHE A 330 3.18 13.75 13.09
N ALA A 331 3.60 15.02 13.17
CA ALA A 331 5.02 15.37 13.14
C ALA A 331 5.80 14.76 14.32
N LYS A 332 5.17 14.67 15.50
CA LYS A 332 5.76 14.02 16.68
C LYS A 332 5.96 12.52 16.45
N ASN A 333 5.01 11.83 15.81
CA ASN A 333 5.15 10.41 15.47
C ASN A 333 6.30 10.17 14.48
N VAL A 334 6.48 11.06 13.50
CA VAL A 334 7.62 11.01 12.57
C VAL A 334 8.94 11.21 13.32
N LEU A 335 9.03 12.24 14.15
CA LEU A 335 10.19 12.51 15.01
C LEU A 335 10.54 11.34 15.92
N ARG A 336 9.53 10.66 16.48
CA ARG A 336 9.72 9.46 17.28
C ARG A 336 10.43 8.36 16.50
N ASN A 337 10.08 8.15 15.24
CA ASN A 337 10.77 7.20 14.39
C ASN A 337 12.24 7.60 14.17
N GLU A 338 12.53 8.90 14.00
CA GLU A 338 13.91 9.38 13.91
C GLU A 338 14.70 9.18 15.21
N LEU A 339 14.07 9.36 16.38
CA LEU A 339 14.70 9.06 17.66
C LEU A 339 15.03 7.57 17.79
N VAL A 340 14.13 6.68 17.34
CA VAL A 340 14.39 5.24 17.32
C VAL A 340 15.57 4.91 16.41
N LEU A 341 15.61 5.48 15.20
CA LEU A 341 16.74 5.29 14.29
C LEU A 341 18.04 5.85 14.85
N HIS A 342 18.01 6.99 15.54
CA HIS A 342 19.19 7.53 16.22
C HIS A 342 19.70 6.61 17.33
N GLN A 343 18.81 5.92 18.07
CA GLN A 343 19.22 4.89 19.03
C GLN A 343 19.84 3.68 18.32
N ALA A 344 19.24 3.25 17.20
CA ALA A 344 19.80 2.19 16.36
C ALA A 344 21.20 2.57 15.81
N ASP A 345 21.40 3.81 15.37
CA ASP A 345 22.71 4.36 14.95
C ASP A 345 23.71 4.31 16.11
N SER A 346 23.31 4.78 17.29
CA SER A 346 24.16 4.80 18.49
C SER A 346 24.58 3.40 18.92
N ALA A 347 23.70 2.42 18.73
CA ALA A 347 23.95 1.00 18.98
C ALA A 347 24.61 0.26 17.81
N LYS A 348 24.96 0.96 16.72
CA LYS A 348 25.57 0.40 15.50
C LYS A 348 24.75 -0.74 14.88
N ILE A 349 23.43 -0.62 14.95
CA ILE A 349 22.50 -1.55 14.32
C ILE A 349 22.50 -1.29 12.82
N GLU A 350 22.99 -2.26 12.07
CA GLU A 350 23.06 -2.24 10.61
C GLU A 350 22.47 -3.53 10.02
N LEU A 351 22.23 -3.52 8.71
CA LEU A 351 21.94 -4.75 7.98
C LEU A 351 23.23 -5.55 7.83
N THR A 352 23.13 -6.88 7.85
CA THR A 352 24.27 -7.73 7.52
C THR A 352 24.62 -7.61 6.03
N PRO A 353 25.84 -8.01 5.62
CA PRO A 353 26.20 -8.07 4.20
C PRO A 353 25.23 -8.92 3.38
N GLU A 354 24.82 -10.10 3.90
CA GLU A 354 23.81 -10.97 3.31
C GLU A 354 22.45 -10.29 3.14
N GLU A 355 21.94 -9.61 4.17
CA GLU A 355 20.66 -8.89 4.12
C GLU A 355 20.70 -7.78 3.07
N SER A 356 21.79 -7.01 3.05
CA SER A 356 22.01 -5.93 2.08
C SER A 356 22.05 -6.48 0.64
N LYS A 357 22.81 -7.57 0.43
CA LYS A 357 22.91 -8.22 -0.88
C LYS A 357 21.56 -8.77 -1.34
N GLN A 358 20.81 -9.44 -0.46
CA GLN A 358 19.48 -9.96 -0.80
C GLN A 358 18.52 -8.84 -1.20
N LEU A 359 18.55 -7.70 -0.49
CA LEU A 359 17.70 -6.56 -0.81
C LEU A 359 18.06 -5.95 -2.16
N GLN A 360 19.36 -5.78 -2.45
CA GLN A 360 19.85 -5.29 -3.74
C GLN A 360 19.53 -6.24 -4.90
N THR A 361 19.66 -7.54 -4.70
CA THR A 361 19.29 -8.56 -5.70
C THR A 361 17.81 -8.46 -6.03
N ARG A 362 16.92 -8.46 -5.02
CA ARG A 362 15.47 -8.32 -5.24
C ARG A 362 15.11 -7.03 -5.94
N PHE A 363 15.78 -5.93 -5.58
CA PHE A 363 15.56 -4.64 -6.24
C PHE A 363 15.95 -4.69 -7.73
N THR A 364 17.08 -5.32 -8.06
CA THR A 364 17.54 -5.50 -9.44
C THR A 364 16.62 -6.44 -10.23
N GLU A 365 16.13 -7.52 -9.60
CA GLU A 365 15.16 -8.43 -10.21
C GLU A 365 13.87 -7.71 -10.62
N VAL A 366 13.37 -6.80 -9.79
CA VAL A 366 12.20 -5.96 -10.13
C VAL A 366 12.47 -5.11 -11.37
N ILE A 367 13.65 -4.50 -11.50
CA ILE A 367 14.02 -3.70 -12.67
C ILE A 367 13.99 -4.55 -13.93
N VAL A 368 14.67 -5.70 -13.89
CA VAL A 368 14.75 -6.64 -15.04
C VAL A 368 13.36 -7.13 -15.43
N GLN A 369 12.56 -7.59 -14.47
CA GLN A 369 11.19 -8.07 -14.73
C GLN A 369 10.31 -6.97 -15.32
N SER A 370 10.41 -5.73 -14.82
CA SER A 370 9.65 -4.59 -15.35
C SER A 370 10.03 -4.29 -16.80
N GLN A 371 11.34 -4.27 -17.10
CA GLN A 371 11.83 -4.07 -18.46
C GLN A 371 11.42 -5.21 -19.41
N GLU A 372 11.41 -6.45 -18.96
CA GLU A 372 10.95 -7.60 -19.74
C GLU A 372 9.46 -7.54 -20.04
N GLN A 373 8.62 -7.24 -19.05
CA GLN A 373 7.17 -7.11 -19.22
C GLN A 373 6.81 -5.98 -20.20
N LEU A 374 7.55 -4.88 -20.17
CA LEU A 374 7.41 -3.76 -21.11
C LEU A 374 8.03 -4.05 -22.49
N GLY A 375 8.80 -5.13 -22.63
CA GLY A 375 9.52 -5.48 -23.85
C GLY A 375 10.66 -4.52 -24.17
N ILE A 376 11.26 -3.88 -23.17
CA ILE A 376 12.32 -2.85 -23.30
C ILE A 376 13.63 -3.28 -22.63
N SER A 377 13.84 -4.57 -22.39
CA SER A 377 15.10 -5.05 -21.80
C SER A 377 16.30 -4.66 -22.66
N ALA A 378 17.43 -4.34 -22.02
CA ALA A 378 18.65 -3.88 -22.71
C ALA A 378 19.06 -4.81 -23.86
N LYS A 379 18.97 -6.13 -23.62
CA LYS A 379 19.19 -7.16 -24.64
C LYS A 379 18.23 -7.02 -25.82
N SER A 380 16.92 -6.97 -25.56
CA SER A 380 15.89 -6.88 -26.62
C SER A 380 15.96 -5.60 -27.46
N LEU A 381 16.54 -4.53 -26.91
CA LEU A 381 16.79 -3.28 -27.62
C LEU A 381 18.08 -3.38 -28.44
N ALA A 382 19.16 -3.92 -27.86
CA ALA A 382 20.44 -4.10 -28.55
C ALA A 382 20.36 -5.06 -29.74
N ASP A 383 19.50 -6.08 -29.68
CA ASP A 383 19.26 -7.00 -30.79
C ASP A 383 18.63 -6.29 -32.03
N SER A 384 17.98 -5.13 -31.84
CA SER A 384 17.20 -4.44 -32.87
C SER A 384 17.73 -3.04 -33.24
N ALA A 385 18.65 -2.48 -32.46
CA ALA A 385 19.17 -1.13 -32.63
C ALA A 385 20.65 -1.06 -32.19
N LYS A 386 21.49 -0.42 -33.02
CA LYS A 386 22.95 -0.46 -32.86
C LYS A 386 23.48 0.70 -32.02
N THR A 387 22.87 1.87 -32.18
CA THR A 387 23.26 3.08 -31.44
C THR A 387 22.35 3.30 -30.23
N VAL A 388 22.86 4.05 -29.23
CA VAL A 388 22.06 4.43 -28.04
C VAL A 388 20.79 5.18 -28.48
N ALA A 389 20.91 6.15 -29.39
CA ALA A 389 19.77 6.93 -29.88
C ALA A 389 18.70 6.08 -30.59
N GLU A 390 19.12 5.07 -31.37
CA GLU A 390 18.19 4.10 -31.96
C GLU A 390 17.50 3.25 -30.89
N ARG A 391 18.23 2.85 -29.84
CA ARG A 391 17.67 2.08 -28.72
C ARG A 391 16.68 2.92 -27.90
N GLU A 392 16.98 4.19 -27.65
CA GLU A 392 16.05 5.12 -26.97
C GLU A 392 14.74 5.25 -27.77
N LYS A 393 14.85 5.50 -29.09
CA LYS A 393 13.68 5.60 -29.96
C LYS A 393 12.87 4.31 -30.00
N LEU A 394 13.54 3.16 -30.05
CA LEU A 394 12.89 1.85 -30.02
C LEU A 394 12.20 1.59 -28.68
N ALA A 395 12.86 1.91 -27.57
CA ALA A 395 12.29 1.78 -26.24
C ALA A 395 11.02 2.64 -26.11
N SER A 396 11.07 3.91 -26.50
CA SER A 396 9.90 4.79 -26.46
C SER A 396 8.76 4.31 -27.37
N ALA A 397 9.07 3.79 -28.56
CA ALA A 397 8.04 3.21 -29.43
C ALA A 397 7.33 2.00 -28.76
N ARG A 398 8.09 1.15 -28.07
CA ARG A 398 7.54 0.00 -27.33
C ARG A 398 6.76 0.44 -26.09
N VAL A 399 7.25 1.42 -25.33
CA VAL A 399 6.53 2.02 -24.19
C VAL A 399 5.21 2.62 -24.63
N ASN A 400 5.20 3.43 -25.69
CA ASN A 400 3.97 4.02 -26.24
C ASN A 400 2.96 2.95 -26.67
N THR A 401 3.42 1.92 -27.37
CA THR A 401 2.58 0.77 -27.76
C THR A 401 2.02 0.03 -26.54
N TYR A 402 2.83 -0.15 -25.50
CA TYR A 402 2.40 -0.78 -24.26
C TYR A 402 1.32 0.02 -23.54
N ILE A 403 1.51 1.34 -23.43
CA ILE A 403 0.54 2.24 -22.79
C ILE A 403 -0.77 2.28 -23.57
N ASP A 404 -0.75 2.25 -24.90
CA ASP A 404 -1.98 2.14 -25.71
C ASP A 404 -2.75 0.84 -25.39
N LYS A 405 -2.05 -0.30 -25.32
CA LYS A 405 -2.65 -1.57 -24.92
C LYS A 405 -3.19 -1.54 -23.50
N LEU A 406 -2.47 -0.90 -22.58
CA LEU A 406 -2.90 -0.73 -21.19
C LEU A 406 -4.21 0.05 -21.12
N MET A 407 -4.33 1.18 -21.83
CA MET A 407 -5.57 1.96 -21.89
C MET A 407 -6.75 1.17 -22.47
N GLN A 408 -6.47 0.24 -23.38
CA GLN A 408 -7.46 -0.66 -23.99
C GLN A 408 -7.73 -1.92 -23.17
N GLN A 409 -7.12 -2.08 -21.99
CA GLN A 409 -7.20 -3.29 -21.14
C GLN A 409 -6.68 -4.56 -21.84
N GLN A 410 -5.74 -4.41 -22.78
CA GLN A 410 -5.08 -5.49 -23.51
C GLN A 410 -3.69 -5.84 -22.96
N ALA A 411 -3.21 -5.06 -21.98
CA ALA A 411 -1.98 -5.31 -21.24
C ALA A 411 -2.22 -5.10 -19.74
N GLY A 412 -1.48 -5.83 -18.91
CA GLY A 412 -1.47 -5.62 -17.47
C GLY A 412 -0.73 -4.34 -17.09
N PHE A 413 -1.01 -3.80 -15.91
CA PHE A 413 -0.21 -2.71 -15.36
C PHE A 413 1.12 -3.27 -14.85
N VAL A 414 2.25 -2.71 -15.30
CA VAL A 414 3.59 -3.03 -14.77
C VAL A 414 3.86 -2.10 -13.61
N GLN A 415 3.82 -2.65 -12.40
CA GLN A 415 4.04 -1.85 -11.21
C GLN A 415 5.51 -1.47 -11.08
N ILE A 416 5.80 -0.17 -11.10
CA ILE A 416 7.13 0.36 -10.74
C ILE A 416 7.09 0.72 -9.25
N PRO A 417 7.92 0.10 -8.38
CA PRO A 417 7.87 0.43 -6.97
C PRO A 417 8.42 1.83 -6.68
N PRO A 418 7.90 2.54 -5.65
CA PRO A 418 8.34 3.89 -5.32
C PRO A 418 9.86 4.06 -5.12
N PRO A 419 10.60 3.11 -4.51
CA PRO A 419 12.07 3.20 -4.44
C PRO A 419 12.73 3.29 -5.82
N LEU A 420 12.22 2.54 -6.80
CA LEU A 420 12.75 2.57 -8.17
C LEU A 420 12.41 3.87 -8.89
N GLU A 421 11.18 4.37 -8.73
CA GLU A 421 10.81 5.68 -9.26
C GLU A 421 11.72 6.79 -8.73
N GLU A 422 11.96 6.83 -7.42
CA GLU A 422 12.79 7.85 -6.79
C GLU A 422 14.26 7.74 -7.22
N LEU A 423 14.77 6.51 -7.36
CA LEU A 423 16.11 6.27 -7.91
C LEU A 423 16.23 6.85 -9.32
N MET A 424 15.28 6.55 -10.20
CA MET A 424 15.29 7.02 -11.58
C MET A 424 15.12 8.54 -11.67
N LYS A 425 14.22 9.13 -10.89
CA LYS A 425 13.98 10.59 -10.84
C LYS A 425 15.19 11.36 -10.27
N LYS A 426 16.00 10.74 -9.41
CA LYS A 426 17.29 11.30 -8.95
C LYS A 426 18.39 11.17 -10.00
N LYS A 427 18.40 10.08 -10.76
CA LYS A 427 19.46 9.79 -11.74
C LYS A 427 19.27 10.56 -13.05
N TYR A 428 18.02 10.70 -13.49
CA TYR A 428 17.67 11.23 -14.80
C TYR A 428 16.84 12.49 -14.69
N THR A 429 16.96 13.34 -15.70
CA THR A 429 16.17 14.58 -15.81
C THR A 429 14.71 14.25 -16.10
N VAL A 430 13.83 14.78 -15.27
CA VAL A 430 12.37 14.72 -15.43
C VAL A 430 11.80 16.12 -15.28
N THR A 431 10.88 16.49 -16.16
CA THR A 431 10.03 17.67 -15.98
C THR A 431 8.58 17.31 -16.22
N ILE A 432 7.67 17.90 -15.43
CA ILE A 432 6.23 17.78 -15.61
C ILE A 432 5.63 19.19 -15.56
N ASN A 433 4.81 19.53 -16.56
CA ASN A 433 4.15 20.80 -16.70
C ASN A 433 2.65 20.66 -16.40
N GLN A 434 2.24 21.09 -15.21
CA GLN A 434 0.85 20.99 -14.77
C GLN A 434 -0.11 21.74 -15.71
N ALA A 435 0.26 22.93 -16.18
CA ALA A 435 -0.61 23.72 -17.07
C ALA A 435 -0.82 23.02 -18.42
N ALA A 436 0.21 22.35 -18.96
CA ALA A 436 0.07 21.55 -20.18
C ALA A 436 -0.81 20.30 -19.94
N MET A 437 -0.69 19.68 -18.77
CA MET A 437 -1.55 18.56 -18.39
C MET A 437 -3.03 18.97 -18.28
N ASP A 438 -3.33 20.13 -17.69
CA ASP A 438 -4.69 20.66 -17.58
C ASP A 438 -5.29 20.96 -18.98
N LYS A 439 -4.46 21.44 -19.92
CA LYS A 439 -4.85 21.57 -21.33
C LYS A 439 -5.20 20.21 -21.94
N ALA A 440 -4.42 19.16 -21.65
CA ALA A 440 -4.67 17.82 -22.17
C ALA A 440 -5.98 17.22 -21.65
N VAL A 441 -6.30 17.43 -20.37
CA VAL A 441 -7.58 17.07 -19.76
C VAL A 441 -8.72 17.76 -20.50
N THR A 442 -8.64 19.08 -20.70
CA THR A 442 -9.64 19.86 -21.42
C THR A 442 -9.83 19.37 -22.86
N ALA A 443 -8.74 19.14 -23.58
CA ALA A 443 -8.76 18.65 -24.96
C ALA A 443 -9.38 17.24 -25.07
N SER A 444 -9.10 16.36 -24.11
CA SER A 444 -9.62 14.99 -24.11
C SER A 444 -11.13 14.90 -23.91
N ALA A 445 -11.73 15.81 -23.15
CA ALA A 445 -13.18 15.90 -23.01
C ALA A 445 -13.87 16.17 -24.36
N ALA A 446 -13.29 17.05 -25.18
CA ALA A 446 -13.79 17.32 -26.53
C ALA A 446 -13.63 16.11 -27.46
N LEU A 447 -12.51 15.38 -27.37
CA LEU A 447 -12.27 14.16 -28.14
C LEU A 447 -13.28 13.06 -27.76
N LYS A 448 -13.54 12.87 -26.47
CA LYS A 448 -14.48 11.87 -25.97
C LYS A 448 -15.91 12.17 -26.41
N ALA A 449 -16.36 13.42 -26.28
CA ALA A 449 -17.66 13.86 -26.77
C ALA A 449 -17.85 13.62 -28.29
N LYS A 450 -16.79 13.84 -29.09
CA LYS A 450 -16.79 13.56 -30.53
C LYS A 450 -16.84 12.06 -30.82
N ALA A 451 -16.09 11.25 -30.08
CA ALA A 451 -16.09 9.80 -30.23
C ALA A 451 -17.44 9.19 -29.85
N ASP A 452 -18.03 9.62 -28.74
CA ASP A 452 -19.36 9.19 -28.28
C ASP A 452 -20.45 9.61 -29.27
N SER A 453 -20.38 10.83 -29.81
CA SER A 453 -21.28 11.30 -30.87
C SER A 453 -21.15 10.48 -32.16
N THR A 454 -19.92 10.06 -32.51
CA THR A 454 -19.67 9.22 -33.70
C THR A 454 -20.16 7.79 -33.49
N ARG A 455 -19.98 7.24 -32.29
CA ARG A 455 -20.51 5.93 -31.90
C ARG A 455 -22.03 5.92 -31.87
N ALA A 456 -22.67 6.99 -31.38
CA ALA A 456 -24.12 7.15 -31.41
C ALA A 456 -24.67 7.23 -32.85
N LYS A 457 -23.95 7.91 -33.76
CA LYS A 457 -24.32 7.98 -35.19
C LYS A 457 -24.14 6.67 -35.94
N ASN A 458 -23.18 5.84 -35.52
CA ASN A 458 -22.87 4.56 -36.15
C ASN A 458 -23.52 3.35 -35.43
N ALA A 459 -24.31 3.60 -34.38
CA ALA A 459 -25.11 2.55 -33.77
C ALA A 459 -26.17 2.11 -34.78
N PRO A 460 -26.39 0.79 -34.99
CA PRO A 460 -27.49 0.33 -35.82
C PRO A 460 -28.80 0.94 -35.30
N PRO A 461 -29.74 1.33 -36.19
CA PRO A 461 -31.02 1.84 -35.75
C PRO A 461 -31.62 0.80 -34.81
N THR A 462 -31.91 1.21 -33.57
CA THR A 462 -32.65 0.39 -32.63
C THR A 462 -33.91 -0.08 -33.34
N GLU A 463 -34.08 -1.40 -33.45
CA GLU A 463 -35.33 -1.96 -33.93
C GLU A 463 -36.47 -1.38 -33.09
N VAL A 464 -37.53 -1.04 -33.82
CA VAL A 464 -38.81 -0.44 -33.43
C VAL A 464 -39.27 -0.81 -32.00
N PRO A 465 -39.92 0.11 -31.25
CA PRO A 465 -40.40 -0.18 -29.91
C PRO A 465 -41.36 -1.38 -29.95
N MET A 466 -41.06 -2.44 -29.19
CA MET A 466 -42.08 -3.44 -28.89
C MET A 466 -43.23 -2.75 -28.18
N GLY A 467 -44.40 -2.76 -28.83
CA GLY A 467 -45.63 -2.26 -28.27
C GLY A 467 -45.92 -2.89 -26.91
N GLY A 468 -46.36 -2.02 -25.99
CA GLY A 468 -47.05 -2.32 -24.74
C GLY A 468 -46.90 -3.73 -24.18
N MET A 469 -45.83 -3.96 -23.42
CA MET A 469 -45.91 -4.89 -22.30
C MET A 469 -45.85 -4.07 -21.01
N GLN A 470 -46.99 -4.08 -20.34
CA GLN A 470 -47.23 -3.39 -19.08
C GLN A 470 -46.22 -3.90 -18.04
N MET A 471 -45.34 -3.02 -17.58
CA MET A 471 -44.47 -3.31 -16.43
C MET A 471 -45.37 -3.60 -15.22
N PRO A 472 -45.13 -4.67 -14.45
CA PRO A 472 -45.77 -4.80 -13.14
C PRO A 472 -45.31 -3.60 -12.29
N GLN A 473 -46.29 -2.84 -11.80
CA GLN A 473 -46.05 -1.74 -10.88
C GLN A 473 -45.19 -2.22 -9.71
N GLY A 474 -44.16 -1.45 -9.39
CA GLY A 474 -43.28 -1.73 -8.28
C GLY A 474 -44.06 -1.91 -6.97
N ALA A 475 -43.57 -2.82 -6.13
CA ALA A 475 -43.98 -2.88 -4.74
C ALA A 475 -43.84 -1.49 -4.10
N PRO A 476 -44.84 -1.02 -3.33
CA PRO A 476 -44.75 0.28 -2.66
C PRO A 476 -43.61 0.29 -1.64
N ALA A 477 -42.93 1.43 -1.55
CA ALA A 477 -41.91 1.69 -0.54
C ALA A 477 -42.49 1.48 0.87
N PRO A 478 -41.71 0.93 1.83
CA PRO A 478 -42.16 0.83 3.22
C PRO A 478 -42.39 2.23 3.79
N ALA A 479 -43.53 2.39 4.46
CA ALA A 479 -43.96 3.63 5.08
C ALA A 479 -42.93 4.17 6.08
N ALA A 480 -42.73 5.49 6.06
CA ALA A 480 -41.92 6.19 7.05
C ALA A 480 -42.48 5.96 8.47
N PRO A 481 -41.61 5.82 9.50
CA PRO A 481 -42.06 5.65 10.87
C PRO A 481 -42.80 6.89 11.36
N ALA A 482 -43.91 6.67 12.06
CA ALA A 482 -44.78 7.70 12.61
C ALA A 482 -44.03 8.62 13.59
N PRO A 483 -44.37 9.92 13.65
CA PRO A 483 -43.79 10.84 14.62
C PRO A 483 -44.25 10.51 16.04
N ALA A 484 -43.32 10.57 16.99
CA ALA A 484 -43.56 10.31 18.40
C ALA A 484 -44.64 11.24 19.00
N PRO A 485 -45.50 10.75 19.92
CA PRO A 485 -46.54 11.55 20.52
C PRO A 485 -45.97 12.63 21.44
N LYS A 486 -46.50 13.84 21.31
CA LYS A 486 -46.18 14.99 22.15
C LYS A 486 -46.59 14.72 23.60
N SER A 487 -45.62 14.79 24.50
CA SER A 487 -45.81 14.84 25.95
C SER A 487 -46.68 16.04 26.34
N THR A 488 -47.92 15.78 26.76
CA THR A 488 -48.73 16.76 27.48
C THR A 488 -48.41 16.65 28.97
N LYS A 489 -47.65 17.63 29.47
CA LYS A 489 -47.59 17.94 30.90
C LYS A 489 -49.00 18.27 31.41
N LYS A 490 -49.47 17.50 32.40
CA LYS A 490 -50.44 17.98 33.40
C LYS A 490 -49.94 17.54 34.77
N THR A 491 -49.44 18.51 35.52
CA THR A 491 -49.53 18.61 36.99
C THR A 491 -50.72 19.53 37.30
N PRO A 492 -51.31 19.53 38.51
CA PRO A 492 -50.83 18.96 39.78
C PRO A 492 -51.38 17.57 40.08
#